data_AF-A0A2V6U0C5-F1
#
_entry.id   AF-A0A2V6U0C5-F1
#
_cell.length_a   1.000
_cell.length_b   1.000
_cell.length_c   1.000
_cell.angle_alpha   90.00
_cell.angle_beta   90.00
_cell.angle_gamma   90.00
#
_symmetry.space_group_name_H-M   'P 1'
#
loop_
_entity.id
_entity.type
_entity.pdbx_description
1 polymer ?
#
loop_
_entity_poly.entity_id
_entity_poly.type
_entity_poly.pdbx_seq_one_letter_code
_entity_poly.pdbx_strand_id
1 'polypeptide(L)'
;MWLTETCFLPGHLVNATLHGGWVHLNWLQSEILKLGETYRLDVWPQGTRKERACVAVVRHVNRYGAGLEILDELPVPGDDSSAVRSRGTAPSDEAEPQAMRAECNRN
;
A
#
# COMPACT_ATOMS: atom_id res chain seq x y z
N MET A 1 -10.93 2.87 5.97
CA MET A 1 -11.06 1.41 6.22
C MET A 1 -12.09 0.84 5.28
N TRP A 2 -11.74 -0.21 4.55
CA TRP A 2 -12.63 -0.84 3.58
C TRP A 2 -13.41 -1.97 4.23
N LEU A 3 -14.74 -1.87 4.19
CA LEU A 3 -15.66 -2.93 4.61
C LEU A 3 -15.90 -3.94 3.50
N THR A 4 -15.92 -3.42 2.27
CA THR A 4 -16.09 -4.13 1.01
C THR A 4 -15.23 -3.41 -0.02
N GLU A 5 -15.20 -3.89 -1.27
CA GLU A 5 -14.48 -3.22 -2.36
C GLU A 5 -15.04 -1.84 -2.74
N THR A 6 -16.28 -1.53 -2.32
CA THR A 6 -17.00 -0.30 -2.69
C THR A 6 -17.35 0.58 -1.51
N CYS A 7 -17.16 0.11 -0.27
CA CYS A 7 -17.54 0.82 0.92
C CYS A 7 -16.32 1.16 1.79
N PHE A 8 -16.00 2.45 1.82
CA PHE A 8 -14.93 3.01 2.63
C PHE A 8 -15.48 3.79 3.82
N LEU A 9 -15.02 3.44 5.02
CA LEU A 9 -15.24 4.18 6.25
C LEU A 9 -14.06 5.12 6.53
N PRO A 10 -14.26 6.45 6.51
CA PRO A 10 -13.26 7.41 6.96
C PRO A 10 -13.14 7.37 8.48
N GLY A 11 -11.91 7.50 8.97
CA GLY A 11 -11.62 7.50 10.39
C GLY A 11 -10.23 8.05 10.68
N HIS A 12 -9.95 8.21 11.97
CA HIS A 12 -8.66 8.64 12.47
C HIS A 12 -8.01 7.50 13.26
N LEU A 13 -6.85 7.05 12.81
CA LEU A 13 -6.07 6.05 13.54
C LEU A 13 -5.29 6.73 14.67
N VAL A 14 -5.53 6.30 15.89
CA VAL A 14 -4.92 6.77 17.13
C VAL A 14 -4.10 5.62 17.73
N ASN A 15 -2.96 5.95 18.33
CA ASN A 15 -2.06 4.96 18.94
C ASN A 15 -1.67 3.83 17.95
N ALA A 16 -1.38 4.19 16.70
CA ALA A 16 -0.91 3.25 15.71
C ALA A 16 0.47 2.71 16.10
N THR A 17 0.56 1.41 16.30
CA THR A 17 1.80 0.65 16.49
C THR A 17 1.97 -0.32 15.33
N LEU A 18 3.13 -0.97 15.24
CA LEU A 18 3.39 -1.99 14.21
C LEU A 18 2.44 -3.19 14.29
N HIS A 19 1.84 -3.44 15.46
CA HIS A 19 1.02 -4.62 15.73
C HIS A 19 -0.48 -4.31 15.82
N GLY A 20 -0.85 -3.04 15.81
CA GLY A 20 -2.24 -2.66 16.07
C GLY A 20 -2.41 -1.20 16.41
N GLY A 21 -3.67 -0.78 16.49
CA GLY A 21 -4.03 0.59 16.84
C GLY A 21 -5.51 0.73 17.11
N TRP A 22 -5.91 1.94 17.48
CA TRP A 22 -7.31 2.27 17.70
C TRP A 22 -7.80 3.18 16.58
N VAL A 23 -8.80 2.76 15.80
CA VAL A 23 -9.43 3.66 14.82
C VAL A 23 -10.65 4.32 15.46
N HIS A 24 -10.63 5.65 15.51
CA HIS A 24 -11.81 6.45 15.79
C HIS A 24 -12.59 6.63 14.49
N LEU A 25 -13.85 6.23 14.48
CA LEU A 25 -14.69 6.30 13.30
C LEU A 25 -15.69 7.43 13.50
N ASN A 26 -15.77 8.35 12.53
CA ASN A 26 -16.62 9.53 12.65
C ASN A 26 -18.11 9.16 12.70
N TRP A 27 -18.46 8.05 12.05
CA TRP A 27 -19.81 7.49 12.06
C TRP A 27 -19.72 5.97 12.00
N LEU A 28 -20.09 5.31 13.09
CA LEU A 28 -20.25 3.86 13.12
C LEU A 28 -21.70 3.56 13.44
N GLN A 29 -22.46 3.07 12.45
CA GLN A 29 -23.69 2.38 12.82
C GLN A 29 -23.27 1.09 13.52
N SER A 30 -23.79 0.87 14.72
CA SER A 30 -23.67 -0.38 15.43
C SER A 30 -23.97 -1.52 14.44
N GLU A 31 -23.13 -2.57 14.42
CA GLU A 31 -23.19 -3.75 13.52
C GLU A 31 -22.43 -3.71 12.19
N ILE A 32 -21.86 -2.58 11.78
CA ILE A 32 -21.08 -2.55 10.53
C ILE A 32 -19.76 -3.33 10.65
N LEU A 33 -19.10 -3.24 11.80
CA LEU A 33 -17.86 -3.97 12.07
C LEU A 33 -18.13 -5.21 12.90
N LYS A 34 -17.61 -6.33 12.43
CA LYS A 34 -17.72 -7.61 13.11
C LYS A 34 -16.41 -7.92 13.83
N LEU A 35 -16.53 -8.38 15.07
CA LEU A 35 -15.39 -8.85 15.86
C LEU A 35 -14.81 -10.11 15.22
N GLY A 36 -13.48 -10.17 15.13
CA GLY A 36 -12.74 -11.27 14.52
C GLY A 36 -12.65 -11.21 13.00
N GLU A 37 -13.38 -10.30 12.34
CA GLU A 37 -13.29 -10.12 10.90
C GLU A 37 -12.08 -9.27 10.52
N THR A 38 -11.60 -9.54 9.29
CA THR A 38 -10.42 -8.92 8.72
C THR A 38 -10.83 -7.83 7.73
N TYR A 39 -10.20 -6.66 7.85
CA TYR A 39 -10.49 -5.50 7.01
C TYR A 39 -9.21 -4.89 6.47
N ARG A 40 -9.31 -4.32 5.25
CA ARG A 40 -8.22 -3.54 4.67
C ARG A 40 -8.27 -2.10 5.18
N LEU A 41 -7.13 -1.61 5.61
CA LEU A 41 -6.91 -0.25 6.05
C LEU A 41 -5.98 0.42 5.05
N ASP A 42 -6.42 1.56 4.54
CA ASP A 42 -5.51 2.48 3.86
C ASP A 42 -5.26 3.62 4.85
N VAL A 43 -3.98 3.83 5.17
CA VAL A 43 -3.50 4.74 6.20
C VAL A 43 -2.63 5.80 5.54
N TRP A 44 -2.85 7.06 5.91
CA TRP A 44 -2.02 8.19 5.52
C TRP A 44 -1.27 8.70 6.74
N PRO A 45 -0.02 8.25 6.98
CA PRO A 45 0.76 8.72 8.11
C PRO A 45 1.06 10.21 7.95
N GLN A 46 0.83 10.99 9.02
CA GLN A 46 1.16 12.41 9.02
C GLN A 46 2.65 12.63 8.70
N GLY A 47 2.92 13.61 7.84
CA GLY A 47 4.29 13.92 7.41
C GLY A 47 4.82 13.07 6.27
N THR A 48 4.08 12.04 5.81
CA THR A 48 4.42 11.28 4.61
C THR A 48 3.38 11.53 3.51
N ARG A 49 3.83 11.63 2.25
CA ARG A 49 2.93 11.63 1.08
C ARG A 49 2.64 10.22 0.56
N LYS A 50 3.05 9.19 1.31
CA LYS A 50 2.85 7.79 0.93
C LYS A 50 1.68 7.21 1.73
N GLU A 51 0.70 6.72 1.00
CA GLU A 51 -0.32 5.84 1.54
C GLU A 51 0.34 4.52 1.98
N ARG A 52 -0.18 3.89 3.03
CA ARG A 52 0.16 2.53 3.45
C ARG A 52 -1.11 1.70 3.49
N ALA A 53 -1.11 0.57 2.81
CA ALA A 53 -2.19 -0.40 2.90
C ALA A 53 -1.81 -1.47 3.91
N CYS A 54 -2.70 -1.83 4.83
CA CYS A 54 -2.49 -2.92 5.76
C CYS A 54 -3.77 -3.71 6.00
N VAL A 55 -3.61 -4.95 6.42
CA VAL A 55 -4.72 -5.84 6.76
C VAL A 55 -4.77 -5.97 8.26
N ALA A 56 -5.94 -5.74 8.85
CA ALA A 56 -6.12 -5.81 10.29
C ALA A 56 -7.40 -6.53 10.69
N VAL A 57 -7.33 -7.20 11.83
CA VAL A 57 -8.48 -7.85 12.46
C VAL A 57 -9.08 -6.93 13.50
N VAL A 58 -10.41 -6.84 13.51
CA VAL A 58 -11.15 -6.12 14.54
C VAL A 58 -11.21 -6.97 15.81
N ARG A 59 -10.51 -6.54 16.85
CA ARG A 59 -10.49 -7.23 18.16
C ARG A 59 -11.45 -6.62 19.17
N HIS A 60 -11.81 -5.36 18.98
CA HIS A 60 -12.71 -4.66 19.88
C HIS A 60 -13.53 -3.65 19.08
N VAL A 61 -14.82 -3.50 19.39
CA VAL A 61 -15.73 -2.53 18.76
C VAL A 61 -16.50 -1.81 19.86
N ASN A 62 -16.59 -0.48 19.75
CA ASN A 62 -17.47 0.32 20.59
C ASN A 62 -18.18 1.40 19.75
N ARG A 63 -19.02 2.20 20.40
CA ARG A 63 -19.79 3.28 19.75
C ARG A 63 -18.94 4.40 19.14
N TYR A 64 -17.65 4.45 19.42
CA TYR A 64 -16.74 5.54 19.01
C TYR A 64 -15.62 5.04 18.07
N GLY A 65 -15.49 3.74 17.86
CA GLY A 65 -14.37 3.19 17.09
C GLY A 65 -14.14 1.70 17.29
N ALA A 66 -12.99 1.26 16.78
CA ALA A 66 -12.57 -0.14 16.84
C ALA A 66 -11.08 -0.27 17.20
N GLY A 67 -10.78 -1.29 17.99
CA GLY A 67 -9.44 -1.78 18.24
C GLY A 67 -9.05 -2.76 17.16
N LEU A 68 -7.93 -2.49 16.50
CA LEU A 68 -7.43 -3.21 15.34
C LEU A 68 -6.10 -3.87 15.69
N GLU A 69 -5.94 -5.13 15.32
CA GLU A 69 -4.67 -5.84 15.31
C GLU A 69 -4.18 -5.94 13.88
N ILE A 70 -3.02 -5.36 13.57
CA ILE A 70 -2.45 -5.39 12.22
C ILE A 70 -1.81 -6.76 12.02
N LEU A 71 -2.29 -7.48 11.00
CA LEU A 71 -1.77 -8.79 10.62
C LEU A 71 -0.61 -8.67 9.64
N ASP A 72 -0.76 -7.80 8.64
CA ASP A 72 0.23 -7.65 7.58
C ASP A 72 0.20 -6.23 6.99
N GLU A 73 1.37 -5.77 6.53
CA GLU A 73 1.51 -4.52 5.78
C GLU A 73 1.56 -4.87 4.30
N LEU A 74 0.54 -4.45 3.55
CA LEU A 74 0.47 -4.71 2.11
C LEU A 74 1.43 -3.77 1.38
N PRO A 75 2.21 -4.28 0.41
CA PRO A 75 3.02 -3.42 -0.43
C PRO A 75 2.10 -2.47 -1.19
N VAL A 76 2.37 -1.18 -1.02
CA VAL A 76 1.65 -0.12 -1.71
C VAL A 76 2.08 -0.17 -3.18
N PRO A 77 1.15 -0.27 -4.16
CA PRO A 77 1.53 -0.26 -5.56
C PRO A 77 2.25 1.05 -5.89
N GLY A 78 3.56 0.96 -6.16
CA GLY A 78 4.42 2.12 -6.43
C GLY A 78 5.75 2.17 -5.65
N ASP A 79 5.98 1.27 -4.68
CA ASP A 79 7.33 1.09 -4.11
C ASP A 79 8.16 0.10 -4.95
N ASP A 80 8.54 0.55 -6.15
CA ASP A 80 9.60 -0.07 -6.95
C ASP A 80 10.97 0.20 -6.29
N SER A 81 11.19 -0.32 -5.08
CA SER A 81 12.55 -0.55 -4.56
C SER A 81 13.04 -1.94 -4.93
N SER A 82 12.84 -2.30 -6.20
CA SER A 82 13.63 -3.33 -6.87
C SER A 82 14.96 -2.71 -7.35
N ALA A 83 15.77 -2.23 -6.41
CA ALA A 83 17.20 -2.02 -6.65
C ALA A 83 17.97 -3.32 -6.38
N VAL A 84 17.44 -4.47 -6.81
CA VAL A 84 18.28 -5.64 -7.12
C VAL A 84 18.81 -5.40 -8.53
N ARG A 85 19.80 -4.50 -8.65
CA ARG A 85 20.73 -4.56 -9.79
C ARG A 85 21.67 -5.71 -9.50
N SER A 86 21.21 -6.90 -9.87
CA SER A 86 22.01 -8.10 -9.93
C SER A 86 23.34 -7.80 -10.59
N ARG A 87 24.41 -8.10 -9.84
CA ARG A 87 25.77 -8.27 -10.31
C ARG A 87 25.76 -9.19 -11.54
N GLY A 88 26.00 -8.62 -12.72
CA GLY A 88 26.44 -9.31 -13.92
C GLY A 88 27.48 -8.41 -14.58
N THR A 89 28.72 -8.45 -14.11
CA THR A 89 29.83 -9.15 -14.79
C THR A 89 29.85 -8.83 -16.28
N ALA A 90 30.76 -7.93 -16.65
CA ALA A 90 31.18 -7.69 -18.02
C ALA A 90 31.59 -9.01 -18.71
N PRO A 91 31.51 -9.04 -20.03
CA PRO A 91 32.77 -9.07 -20.74
C PRO A 91 32.85 -7.98 -21.81
N SER A 92 34.04 -7.38 -21.89
CA SER A 92 34.53 -6.72 -23.08
C SER A 92 34.46 -7.70 -24.25
N ASP A 93 33.90 -7.28 -25.38
CA ASP A 93 34.48 -7.67 -26.67
C ASP A 93 34.10 -6.66 -27.76
N GLU A 94 35.07 -6.43 -28.62
CA GLU A 94 35.14 -5.40 -29.65
C GLU A 94 34.19 -5.70 -30.82
N ALA A 95 33.61 -4.65 -31.43
CA ALA A 95 33.36 -4.56 -32.89
C ALA A 95 32.66 -3.25 -33.25
N GLU A 96 33.44 -2.25 -33.68
CA GLU A 96 33.01 -1.39 -34.80
C GLU A 96 32.98 -2.26 -36.08
N PRO A 97 32.02 -2.05 -37.01
CA PRO A 97 32.28 -1.03 -38.03
C PRO A 97 31.04 -0.28 -38.56
N GLN A 98 31.25 1.02 -38.79
CA GLN A 98 30.91 1.82 -39.98
C GLN A 98 29.64 1.55 -40.83
N ALA A 99 28.96 2.67 -41.08
CA ALA A 99 28.30 3.09 -42.33
C ALA A 99 27.10 2.29 -42.86
N MET A 100 25.93 2.94 -42.91
CA MET A 100 25.31 3.36 -44.18
C MET A 100 24.08 4.23 -43.89
N ARG A 101 24.02 5.37 -44.58
CA ARG A 101 22.84 6.24 -44.69
C ARG A 101 21.66 5.50 -45.32
N ALA A 102 20.44 5.81 -44.89
CA ALA A 102 19.29 5.97 -45.78
C ALA A 102 18.18 6.76 -45.08
N GLU A 103 18.00 8.01 -45.52
CA GLU A 103 16.75 8.76 -45.38
C GLU A 103 15.60 7.97 -46.01
N CYS A 104 14.48 7.85 -45.31
CA CYS A 104 13.18 7.69 -45.95
C CYS A 104 12.20 8.65 -45.30
N ASN A 105 12.10 9.82 -45.92
CA ASN A 105 11.08 10.82 -45.65
C ASN A 105 9.78 10.43 -46.37
N ARG A 106 8.66 10.61 -45.65
CA ARG A 106 7.26 10.79 -46.07
C ARG A 106 6.81 10.42 -47.48
N ASN A 107 5.67 9.73 -47.53
CA ASN A 107 4.44 10.36 -47.99
C ASN A 107 3.23 9.92 -47.16
#